data_AF-A0A7W1AWK9-F1
#
_entry.id   AF-A0A7W1AWK9-F1
#
_cell.length_a   1.000
_cell.length_b   1.000
_cell.length_c   1.000
_cell.angle_alpha   90.00
_cell.angle_beta   90.00
_cell.angle_gamma   90.00
#
_symmetry.space_group_name_H-M   'P 1'
#
loop_
_entity.id
_entity.type
_entity.pdbx_description
1 polymer ?
#
loop_
_entity_poly.entity_id
_entity_poly.type
_entity_poly.pdbx_seq_one_letter_code
_entity_poly.pdbx_strand_id
1 'polypeptide(L)'
;MLAQAATLVRAQRGKLVATPLGKSMLSDARQGSLPAILFHLAFWHMDLGYFGRGLLGSWPQADIGILLWSLSVSAGDWQTSEKLTRLCTIPEPAILSGTWDRSAYAMEARILRPLLWFGLLEYRSEKTSDSRFAARHYYRKAALFDRLLAFDVKMDFAEGPRH
;
A
#
# COMPACT_ATOMS: atom_id res chain seq x y z
N MET A 1 -2.46 4.58 -16.82
CA MET A 1 -2.66 3.15 -16.49
C MET A 1 -3.81 2.92 -15.53
N LEU A 2 -3.81 3.43 -14.29
CA LEU A 2 -4.83 3.10 -13.29
C LEU A 2 -6.27 3.48 -13.70
N ALA A 3 -6.47 4.72 -14.17
CA ALA A 3 -7.77 5.16 -14.67
C ALA A 3 -8.22 4.43 -15.96
N GLN A 4 -7.28 3.87 -16.73
CA GLN A 4 -7.60 3.05 -17.91
C GLN A 4 -7.97 1.62 -17.50
N ALA A 5 -7.25 1.03 -16.54
CA ALA A 5 -7.58 -0.26 -15.94
C ALA A 5 -8.97 -0.21 -15.27
N ALA A 6 -9.31 0.93 -14.67
CA ALA A 6 -10.64 1.22 -14.13
C ALA A 6 -11.71 1.50 -15.20
N THR A 7 -11.37 1.46 -16.49
CA THR A 7 -12.25 1.82 -17.62
C THR A 7 -12.84 3.23 -17.54
N LEU A 8 -12.25 4.13 -16.73
CA LEU A 8 -12.70 5.51 -16.55
C LEU A 8 -12.25 6.41 -17.70
N VAL A 9 -11.10 6.10 -18.29
CA VAL A 9 -10.58 6.80 -19.47
C VAL A 9 -10.14 5.80 -20.52
N ARG A 10 -10.29 6.16 -21.79
CA ARG A 10 -9.81 5.38 -22.94
C ARG A 10 -8.83 6.20 -23.78
N ALA A 11 -7.87 5.53 -24.41
CA ALA A 11 -7.01 6.18 -25.38
C ALA A 11 -7.77 6.34 -26.72
N GLN A 12 -7.84 7.56 -27.24
CA GLN A 12 -8.45 7.87 -28.53
C GLN A 12 -7.55 8.87 -29.25
N ARG A 13 -6.95 8.46 -30.39
CA ARG A 13 -6.03 9.27 -31.22
C ARG A 13 -4.94 9.98 -30.40
N GLY A 14 -4.22 9.25 -29.55
CA GLY A 14 -3.14 9.78 -28.73
C GLY A 14 -3.58 10.64 -27.53
N LYS A 15 -4.89 10.80 -27.29
CA LYS A 15 -5.43 11.53 -26.14
C LYS A 15 -6.18 10.59 -25.20
N LEU A 16 -6.15 10.88 -23.90
CA LEU A 16 -6.99 10.19 -22.91
C LEU A 16 -8.34 10.90 -22.83
N VAL A 17 -9.42 10.16 -23.08
CA VAL A 17 -10.81 10.66 -23.08
C VAL A 17 -11.60 9.92 -22.01
N ALA A 18 -12.34 10.66 -21.18
CA ALA A 18 -13.23 10.07 -20.18
C ALA A 18 -14.34 9.25 -20.83
N THR A 19 -14.52 8.02 -20.37
CA THR A 19 -15.62 7.14 -20.78
C THR A 19 -16.94 7.62 -20.14
N PRO A 20 -18.10 7.11 -20.57
CA PRO A 20 -19.37 7.39 -19.89
C PRO A 20 -19.30 7.05 -18.39
N LEU A 21 -18.63 5.94 -18.03
CA LEU A 21 -18.37 5.57 -16.64
C LEU A 21 -17.52 6.64 -15.94
N GLY A 22 -16.39 7.04 -16.54
CA GLY A 22 -15.53 8.09 -16.00
C GLY A 22 -16.25 9.42 -15.78
N LYS A 23 -17.10 9.83 -16.73
CA LYS A 23 -17.93 11.05 -16.61
C LYS A 23 -18.97 10.91 -15.49
N SER A 24 -19.60 9.75 -15.35
CA SER A 24 -20.59 9.51 -14.29
C SER A 24 -19.98 9.55 -12.88
N MET A 25 -18.71 9.18 -12.73
CA MET A 25 -18.00 9.24 -11.45
C MET A 25 -17.65 10.67 -11.01
N LEU A 26 -17.66 11.64 -11.93
CA LEU A 26 -17.43 13.05 -11.63
C LEU A 26 -18.69 13.76 -11.13
N SER A 27 -19.87 13.14 -11.25
CA SER A 27 -21.11 13.68 -10.66
C SER A 27 -21.04 13.63 -9.13
N ASP A 28 -21.54 14.68 -8.46
CA ASP A 28 -21.43 14.84 -6.99
C ASP A 28 -21.94 13.63 -6.19
N ALA A 29 -22.91 12.89 -6.73
CA ALA A 29 -23.46 11.68 -6.10
C ALA A 29 -22.46 10.49 -6.02
N ARG A 30 -21.38 10.49 -6.81
CA ARG A 30 -20.41 9.38 -6.92
C ARG A 30 -18.95 9.78 -6.73
N GLN A 31 -18.67 11.05 -6.46
CA GLN A 31 -17.30 11.51 -6.22
C GLN A 31 -16.61 10.77 -5.06
N GLY A 32 -17.35 10.40 -4.01
CA GLY A 32 -16.82 9.66 -2.86
C GLY A 32 -16.43 8.20 -3.15
N SER A 33 -17.01 7.55 -4.18
CA SER A 33 -16.73 6.15 -4.50
C SER A 33 -15.52 5.97 -5.42
N LEU A 34 -15.13 7.01 -6.14
CA LEU A 34 -14.00 6.96 -7.07
C LEU A 34 -12.66 6.59 -6.38
N PRO A 35 -12.27 7.20 -5.24
CA PRO A 35 -11.06 6.80 -4.53
C PRO A 35 -11.07 5.33 -4.10
N ALA A 36 -12.21 4.82 -3.64
CA ALA A 36 -12.35 3.42 -3.22
C ALA A 36 -12.20 2.44 -4.39
N ILE A 37 -12.79 2.75 -5.56
CA ILE A 37 -12.65 1.92 -6.77
C ILE A 37 -11.19 1.91 -7.25
N LEU A 38 -10.55 3.08 -7.31
CA LEU A 38 -9.15 3.18 -7.71
C LEU A 38 -8.23 2.44 -6.74
N PHE A 39 -8.47 2.57 -5.44
CA PHE A 39 -7.72 1.85 -4.41
C PHE A 39 -7.83 0.33 -4.60
N HIS A 40 -9.06 -0.18 -4.73
CA HIS A 40 -9.29 -1.61 -4.91
C HIS A 40 -8.60 -2.15 -6.17
N LEU A 41 -8.72 -1.45 -7.30
CA LEU A 41 -8.05 -1.85 -8.54
C LEU A 41 -6.52 -1.84 -8.43
N ALA A 42 -5.96 -0.82 -7.76
CA ALA A 42 -4.51 -0.70 -7.60
C ALA A 42 -3.90 -1.89 -6.86
N PHE A 43 -4.58 -2.33 -5.79
CA PHE A 43 -4.01 -3.31 -4.86
C PHE A 43 -4.41 -4.76 -5.18
N TRP A 44 -5.59 -5.00 -5.78
CA TRP A 44 -6.07 -6.35 -6.08
C TRP A 44 -5.93 -6.75 -7.56
N HIS A 45 -5.92 -5.79 -8.49
CA HIS A 45 -6.02 -6.10 -9.92
C HIS A 45 -4.80 -5.66 -10.74
N MET A 46 -3.94 -4.81 -10.20
CA MET A 46 -2.71 -4.39 -10.87
C MET A 46 -1.49 -5.09 -10.28
N ASP A 47 -0.53 -5.47 -11.11
CA ASP A 47 0.78 -5.89 -10.63
C ASP A 47 1.65 -4.66 -10.32
N LEU A 48 1.91 -4.42 -9.03
CA LEU A 48 2.78 -3.33 -8.58
C LEU A 48 4.26 -3.71 -8.63
N GLY A 49 4.61 -4.89 -9.15
CA GLY A 49 5.97 -5.40 -9.22
C GLY A 49 6.91 -4.58 -10.09
N TYR A 50 6.38 -3.84 -11.06
CA TYR A 50 7.14 -2.84 -11.80
C TYR A 50 7.84 -1.84 -10.86
N PHE A 51 7.16 -1.36 -9.81
CA PHE A 51 7.74 -0.41 -8.86
C PHE A 51 8.84 -1.03 -7.99
N GLY A 52 8.75 -2.35 -7.75
CA GLY A 52 9.74 -3.14 -7.05
C GLY A 52 10.82 -3.74 -7.95
N ARG A 53 10.89 -3.36 -9.24
CA ARG A 53 11.82 -3.92 -10.24
C ARG A 53 11.73 -5.45 -10.38
N GLY A 54 10.54 -6.03 -10.22
CA GLY A 54 10.30 -7.47 -10.29
C GLY A 54 10.87 -8.27 -9.10
N LEU A 55 11.34 -7.59 -8.05
CA LEU A 55 11.89 -8.24 -6.86
C LEU A 55 10.78 -8.98 -6.11
N LEU A 56 11.08 -10.21 -5.68
CA LEU A 56 10.22 -11.04 -4.81
C LEU A 56 8.83 -11.38 -5.40
N GLY A 57 8.70 -11.44 -6.73
CA GLY A 57 7.47 -11.94 -7.37
C GLY A 57 6.26 -11.06 -7.07
N SER A 58 5.19 -11.62 -6.51
CA SER A 58 4.00 -10.88 -6.08
C SER A 58 4.08 -10.37 -4.62
N TRP A 59 5.12 -10.74 -3.88
CA TRP A 59 5.29 -10.35 -2.49
C TRP A 59 5.64 -8.84 -2.36
N PRO A 60 5.14 -8.12 -1.33
CA PRO A 60 4.17 -8.54 -0.31
C PRO A 60 2.71 -8.24 -0.71
N GLN A 61 2.44 -7.95 -1.98
CA GLN A 61 1.13 -7.51 -2.44
C GLN A 61 0.09 -8.65 -2.43
N ALA A 62 0.52 -9.90 -2.60
CA ALA A 62 -0.38 -11.06 -2.52
C ALA A 62 -1.18 -11.11 -1.20
N ASP A 63 -0.60 -10.61 -0.10
CA ASP A 63 -1.18 -10.63 1.24
C ASP A 63 -1.77 -9.27 1.65
N ILE A 64 -2.17 -8.44 0.68
CA ILE A 64 -2.53 -7.03 0.93
C ILE A 64 -3.61 -6.85 1.99
N GLY A 65 -4.59 -7.74 2.10
CA GLY A 65 -5.64 -7.66 3.12
C GLY A 65 -5.08 -7.72 4.55
N ILE A 66 -4.23 -8.72 4.81
CA ILE A 66 -3.54 -8.90 6.11
C ILE A 66 -2.62 -7.71 6.35
N LEU A 67 -1.87 -7.31 5.33
CA LEU A 67 -0.93 -6.21 5.43
C LEU A 67 -1.63 -4.89 5.82
N LEU A 68 -2.73 -4.54 5.16
CA LEU A 68 -3.49 -3.33 5.45
C LEU A 68 -4.05 -3.37 6.87
N TRP A 69 -4.54 -4.52 7.30
CA TRP A 69 -4.98 -4.70 8.68
C TRP A 69 -3.82 -4.54 9.67
N SER A 70 -2.68 -5.17 9.44
CA SER A 70 -1.49 -5.01 10.29
C SER A 70 -0.98 -3.57 10.34
N LEU A 71 -1.02 -2.84 9.21
CA LEU A 71 -0.70 -1.40 9.17
C LEU A 71 -1.68 -0.57 10.00
N SER A 72 -2.97 -0.93 9.99
CA SER A 72 -4.00 -0.22 10.76
C SER A 72 -3.70 -0.18 12.26
N VAL A 73 -3.04 -1.24 12.76
CA VAL A 73 -2.63 -1.41 14.16
C VAL A 73 -1.21 -0.89 14.42
N SER A 74 -0.27 -1.15 13.49
CA SER A 74 1.17 -0.95 13.72
C SER A 74 1.67 0.45 13.36
N ALA A 75 0.98 1.15 12.47
CA ALA A 75 1.41 2.46 11.95
C ALA A 75 0.73 3.64 12.66
N GLY A 76 0.26 3.46 13.91
CA GLY A 76 -0.36 4.54 14.69
C GLY A 76 0.59 5.72 15.01
N ASP A 77 1.90 5.46 15.01
CA ASP A 77 2.95 6.47 15.12
C ASP A 77 4.02 6.25 14.04
N TRP A 78 5.00 7.14 13.93
CA TRP A 78 6.10 7.07 12.97
C TRP A 78 6.92 5.78 13.13
N GLN A 79 6.88 4.92 12.11
CA GLN A 79 7.66 3.69 12.02
C GLN A 79 8.54 3.68 10.77
N THR A 80 9.67 2.98 10.84
CA THR A 80 10.54 2.82 9.67
C THR A 80 9.97 1.76 8.71
N SER A 81 10.37 1.81 7.43
CA SER A 81 9.94 0.81 6.45
C SER A 81 10.40 -0.61 6.84
N GLU A 82 11.59 -0.78 7.42
CA GLU A 82 12.09 -2.07 7.87
C GLU A 82 11.25 -2.64 9.02
N LYS A 83 10.85 -1.79 9.97
CA LYS A 83 10.00 -2.21 11.10
C LYS A 83 8.60 -2.57 10.62
N LEU A 84 7.98 -1.75 9.77
CA LEU A 84 6.67 -2.07 9.20
C LEU A 84 6.69 -3.34 8.36
N THR A 85 7.78 -3.58 7.63
CA THR A 85 7.96 -4.82 6.87
C THR A 85 7.90 -6.03 7.81
N ARG A 86 8.65 -6.02 8.91
CA ARG A 86 8.65 -7.12 9.88
C ARG A 86 7.31 -7.33 10.59
N LEU A 87 6.56 -6.25 10.84
CA LEU A 87 5.30 -6.31 11.57
C LEU A 87 4.09 -6.63 10.69
N CYS A 88 4.13 -6.28 9.40
CA CYS A 88 2.96 -6.28 8.54
C CYS A 88 3.04 -7.27 7.37
N THR A 89 4.13 -8.02 7.23
CA THR A 89 4.30 -8.97 6.13
C THR A 89 4.54 -10.38 6.65
N ILE A 90 4.09 -11.37 5.86
CA ILE A 90 4.39 -12.77 6.12
C ILE A 90 5.81 -13.04 5.61
N PRO A 91 6.73 -13.56 6.46
CA PRO A 91 8.08 -13.87 6.03
C PRO A 91 8.09 -15.01 5.00
N GLU A 92 8.64 -14.74 3.82
CA GLU A 92 8.91 -15.75 2.79
C GLU A 92 10.40 -16.14 2.78
N PRO A 93 10.76 -17.43 2.62
CA PRO A 93 12.16 -17.87 2.64
C PRO A 93 13.06 -17.14 1.63
N ALA A 94 12.50 -16.75 0.48
CA ALA A 94 13.22 -16.00 -0.56
C ALA A 94 13.73 -14.62 -0.07
N ILE A 95 13.06 -14.03 0.94
CA ILE A 95 13.42 -12.74 1.55
C ILE A 95 14.72 -12.83 2.35
N LEU A 96 14.97 -13.97 2.99
CA LEU A 96 16.10 -14.18 3.90
C LEU A 96 17.42 -14.38 3.15
N SER A 97 17.36 -14.55 1.83
CA SER A 97 18.54 -14.64 0.98
C SER A 97 18.99 -13.24 0.54
N GLY A 98 20.29 -12.95 0.55
CA GLY A 98 20.86 -11.74 -0.08
C GLY A 98 21.74 -10.86 0.84
N THR A 99 22.45 -9.93 0.22
CA THR A 99 23.44 -9.04 0.88
C THR A 99 22.86 -7.71 1.36
N TRP A 100 21.59 -7.43 1.07
CA TRP A 100 20.88 -6.20 1.47
C TRP A 100 19.38 -6.46 1.67
N ASP A 101 18.68 -5.59 2.41
CA ASP A 101 17.26 -5.77 2.77
C ASP A 101 16.33 -5.50 1.59
N ARG A 102 16.16 -6.54 0.76
CA ARG A 102 15.26 -6.56 -0.40
C ARG A 102 13.79 -6.44 -0.01
N SER A 103 13.43 -6.91 1.19
CA SER A 103 12.06 -6.90 1.68
C SER A 103 11.56 -5.50 2.00
N ALA A 104 12.34 -4.70 2.74
CA ALA A 104 11.98 -3.33 3.06
C ALA A 104 11.81 -2.50 1.78
N TYR A 105 12.69 -2.70 0.80
CA TYR A 105 12.58 -2.05 -0.51
C TYR A 105 11.29 -2.45 -1.26
N ALA A 106 10.97 -3.74 -1.33
CA ALA A 106 9.76 -4.22 -2.01
C ALA A 106 8.48 -3.77 -1.30
N MET A 107 8.46 -3.80 0.04
CA MET A 107 7.38 -3.24 0.87
C MET A 107 7.17 -1.76 0.56
N GLU A 108 8.24 -0.98 0.57
CA GLU A 108 8.14 0.45 0.31
C GLU A 108 7.67 0.73 -1.11
N ALA A 109 8.16 -0.02 -2.08
CA ALA A 109 7.83 0.15 -3.49
C ALA A 109 6.41 -0.21 -3.86
N ARG A 110 5.90 -1.33 -3.32
CA ARG A 110 4.63 -1.91 -3.74
C ARG A 110 3.48 -1.52 -2.82
N ILE A 111 3.78 -1.06 -1.61
CA ILE A 111 2.78 -0.83 -0.58
C ILE A 111 2.87 0.59 -0.05
N LEU A 112 3.95 0.95 0.64
CA LEU A 112 3.99 2.21 1.41
C LEU A 112 3.90 3.44 0.48
N ARG A 113 4.61 3.44 -0.65
CA ARG A 113 4.52 4.54 -1.63
C ARG A 113 3.16 4.61 -2.33
N PRO A 114 2.56 3.50 -2.81
CA PRO A 114 1.18 3.52 -3.29
C PRO A 114 0.19 4.04 -2.25
N LEU A 115 0.28 3.62 -0.98
CA LEU A 115 -0.59 4.13 0.08
C LEU A 115 -0.39 5.63 0.34
N LEU A 116 0.85 6.13 0.23
CA LEU A 116 1.15 7.56 0.27
C LEU A 116 0.44 8.31 -0.88
N TRP A 117 0.44 7.76 -2.11
CA TRP A 117 -0.24 8.37 -3.26
C TRP A 117 -1.75 8.45 -3.08
N PHE A 118 -2.34 7.50 -2.35
CA PHE A 118 -3.75 7.54 -1.96
C PHE A 118 -4.03 8.42 -0.73
N GLY A 119 -3.00 9.03 -0.12
CA GLY A 119 -3.14 9.87 1.08
C GLY A 119 -3.44 9.08 2.36
N LEU A 120 -3.19 7.76 2.37
CA LEU A 120 -3.48 6.88 3.50
C LEU A 120 -2.33 6.80 4.50
N LEU A 121 -1.14 7.20 4.08
CA LEU A 121 0.03 7.34 4.94
C LEU A 121 0.59 8.75 4.88
N GLU A 122 1.28 9.14 5.94
CA GLU A 122 2.17 10.28 5.97
C GLU A 122 3.63 9.79 5.90
N TYR A 123 4.52 10.65 5.41
CA TYR A 123 5.93 10.33 5.21
C TYR A 123 6.84 11.44 5.74
N ARG A 124 7.94 11.04 6.36
CA ARG A 124 9.08 11.92 6.63
C ARG A 124 10.38 11.14 6.43
N SER A 125 11.46 11.89 6.21
CA SER A 125 12.79 11.32 6.03
C SER A 125 13.82 12.06 6.87
N GLU A 126 14.74 11.31 7.46
CA GLU A 126 15.84 11.85 8.26
C GLU A 126 17.16 11.43 7.59
N LYS A 127 18.13 12.36 7.51
CA LYS A 127 19.46 12.03 6.98
C LYS A 127 20.21 11.18 8.01
N THR A 128 20.80 10.09 7.57
CA THR A 128 21.64 9.26 8.43
C THR A 128 23.03 9.88 8.49
N SER A 129 23.60 10.03 9.69
CA SER A 129 24.93 10.64 9.89
C SER A 129 26.05 9.89 9.16
N ASP A 130 25.89 8.59 8.93
CA ASP A 130 26.91 7.70 8.37
C ASP A 130 26.94 7.64 6.83
N SER A 131 25.99 8.27 6.13
CA SER A 131 26.02 8.27 4.66
C SER A 131 25.30 9.48 4.07
N ARG A 132 26.02 10.20 3.21
CA ARG A 132 25.50 11.35 2.43
C ARG A 132 24.31 10.98 1.53
N PHE A 133 24.12 9.69 1.26
CA PHE A 133 23.08 9.17 0.36
C PHE A 133 22.01 8.33 1.07
N ALA A 134 22.16 8.03 2.36
CA ALA A 134 21.20 7.22 3.10
C ALA A 134 20.24 8.09 3.93
N ALA A 135 18.97 8.13 3.53
CA ALA A 135 17.90 8.67 4.34
C ALA A 135 17.14 7.52 5.02
N ARG A 136 16.83 7.67 6.31
CA ARG A 136 15.89 6.80 7.00
C ARG A 136 14.48 7.28 6.69
N HIS A 137 13.64 6.37 6.20
CA HIS A 137 12.28 6.65 5.80
C HIS A 137 11.31 6.26 6.91
N TYR A 138 10.41 7.16 7.28
CA TYR A 138 9.39 6.93 8.30
C TYR A 138 8.00 7.15 7.74
N TYR A 139 7.08 6.31 8.17
CA TYR A 139 5.69 6.30 7.77
C TYR A 139 4.78 6.23 8.99
N ARG A 140 3.64 6.91 8.94
CA ARG A 140 2.54 6.73 9.88
C ARG A 140 1.21 6.75 9.16
N LYS A 141 0.18 6.20 9.80
CA LYS A 141 -1.20 6.20 9.34
C LYS A 141 -1.74 7.63 9.27
N ALA A 142 -2.35 7.99 8.14
CA ALA A 142 -3.06 9.26 7.98
C ALA A 142 -4.53 9.11 8.38
N ALA A 143 -5.21 10.22 8.70
CA ALA A 143 -6.63 10.21 9.08
C ALA A 143 -7.56 9.63 7.99
N LEU A 144 -7.16 9.68 6.71
CA LEU A 144 -7.94 9.09 5.61
C LEU A 144 -7.94 7.56 5.64
N PHE A 145 -6.91 6.93 6.22
CA PHE A 145 -6.79 5.47 6.30
C PHE A 145 -8.03 4.85 6.93
N ASP A 146 -8.39 5.32 8.13
CA ASP A 146 -9.52 4.78 8.91
C ASP A 146 -10.89 5.20 8.35
N ARG A 147 -10.92 6.16 7.42
CA ARG A 147 -12.16 6.56 6.71
C ARG A 147 -12.39 5.74 5.46
N LEU A 148 -11.32 5.34 4.77
CA LEU A 148 -11.39 4.58 3.53
C LEU A 148 -11.46 3.07 3.78
N LEU A 149 -10.82 2.59 4.85
CA LEU A 149 -10.68 1.16 5.16
C LEU A 149 -11.40 0.82 6.46
N ALA A 150 -12.19 -0.26 6.41
CA ALA A 150 -12.76 -0.92 7.57
C ALA A 150 -12.40 -2.40 7.52
N PHE A 151 -12.17 -2.99 8.69
CA PHE A 151 -11.78 -4.38 8.83
C PHE A 151 -12.78 -5.08 9.74
N ASP A 152 -13.40 -6.14 9.24
CA ASP A 152 -14.22 -7.05 10.06
C ASP A 152 -13.33 -8.21 10.52
N VAL A 153 -12.71 -8.06 11.70
CA VAL A 153 -11.81 -9.05 12.28
C VAL A 153 -12.39 -9.55 13.59
N LYS A 154 -12.69 -10.85 13.62
CA LYS A 154 -13.06 -11.55 14.85
C LYS A 154 -11.80 -12.18 15.43
N MET A 155 -11.36 -11.64 16.55
CA MET A 155 -10.27 -12.23 17.33
C MET A 155 -10.88 -13.15 18.38
N ASP A 156 -10.81 -14.45 18.13
CA ASP A 156 -11.03 -15.43 19.18
C ASP A 156 -9.78 -15.43 20.05
N PHE A 157 -9.76 -14.57 21.06
CA PHE A 157 -8.80 -14.71 22.13
C PHE A 157 -9.17 -16.00 22.86
N ALA A 158 -8.46 -17.08 22.58
CA ALA A 158 -8.44 -18.23 23.47
C ALA A 158 -8.01 -17.67 24.84
N GLU A 159 -8.93 -17.66 25.80
CA GLU A 159 -8.60 -17.43 27.20
C GLU A 159 -7.49 -18.42 27.55
N GLY A 160 -6.26 -17.91 27.72
CA GLY A 160 -5.15 -18.73 28.16
C GLY A 160 -5.50 -19.40 29.50
N PRO A 161 -4.90 -20.57 29.81
CA PRO A 161 -5.19 -21.25 31.07
C PRO A 161 -4.87 -20.30 32.22
N ARG A 162 -5.86 -20.06 33.08
CA ARG A 162 -5.66 -19.35 34.35
C ARG A 162 -4.69 -20.19 35.19
N HIS A 163 -3.47 -19.70 35.36
CA HIS A 163 -2.53 -20.22 36.36
C HIS A 163 -2.87 -19.67 37.74
#